data_AF-A0A1J5Q2L9-F1
#
_entry.id   AF-A0A1J5Q2L9-F1
#
_cell.length_a   1.000
_cell.length_b   1.000
_cell.length_c   1.000
_cell.angle_alpha   90.00
_cell.angle_beta   90.00
_cell.angle_gamma   90.00
#
_symmetry.space_group_name_H-M   'P 1'
#
loop_
_entity.id
_entity.type
_entity.pdbx_description
1 polymer ?
#
loop_
_entity_poly.entity_id
_entity_poly.type
_entity_poly.pdbx_seq_one_letter_code
_entity_poly.pdbx_strand_id
1 'polypeptide(L)'
;MRDLVGSCPATWYEHDDLTVDGVAVGWWVEGDGPDAVVHAGHLAGLARGLAQASGRWDLRHAVDVLLAAPERRIELVVEQATDDLT
;
A
#
# COMPACT_ATOMS: atom_id res chain seq x y z
N MET A 1 -3.37 7.99 4.08
CA MET A 1 -3.22 7.04 2.96
C MET A 1 -3.33 7.79 1.65
N ARG A 2 -4.50 8.27 1.22
CA ARG A 2 -4.65 9.10 0.01
C ARG A 2 -3.72 10.32 -0.02
N ASP A 3 -3.54 11.00 1.11
CA ASP A 3 -2.62 12.14 1.22
C ASP A 3 -1.14 11.76 0.98
N LEU A 4 -0.79 10.47 1.13
CA LEU A 4 0.57 9.96 0.98
C LEU A 4 0.79 9.39 -0.43
N VAL A 5 -0.12 8.54 -0.92
CA VAL A 5 0.05 7.79 -2.18
C VAL A 5 -0.84 8.27 -3.33
N GLY A 6 -1.74 9.23 -3.10
CA GLY A 6 -2.68 9.72 -4.13
C GLY A 6 -3.84 8.75 -4.39
N SER A 7 -3.86 8.12 -5.57
CA SER A 7 -4.89 7.21 -6.08
C SER A 7 -4.94 5.87 -5.34
N CYS A 8 -5.20 5.95 -4.03
CA CYS A 8 -5.28 4.79 -3.14
C CYS A 8 -6.52 3.93 -3.42
N PRO A 9 -6.37 2.60 -3.55
CA PRO A 9 -7.47 1.65 -3.55
C PRO A 9 -8.40 1.87 -2.35
N ALA A 10 -9.70 1.70 -2.57
CA ALA A 10 -10.69 1.76 -1.49
C ALA A 10 -10.92 0.40 -0.81
N THR A 11 -10.55 -0.70 -1.47
CA THR A 11 -10.89 -2.06 -1.06
C THR A 11 -9.63 -2.90 -0.85
N TRP A 12 -9.59 -3.61 0.28
CA TRP A 12 -8.62 -4.67 0.50
C TRP A 12 -9.24 -5.82 1.29
N TYR A 13 -8.67 -7.01 1.13
CA TYR A 13 -9.07 -8.23 1.83
C TYR A 13 -7.87 -8.88 2.52
N GLU A 14 -8.07 -9.29 3.77
CA GLU A 14 -7.14 -10.10 4.53
C GLU A 14 -7.29 -11.58 4.17
N HIS A 15 -6.17 -12.30 4.09
CA HIS A 15 -6.15 -13.74 3.82
C HIS A 15 -5.18 -14.48 4.73
N ASP A 16 -5.63 -15.53 5.39
CA ASP A 16 -4.72 -16.44 6.11
C ASP A 16 -3.82 -17.22 5.13
N ASP A 17 -4.39 -17.67 4.01
CA ASP A 17 -3.69 -18.36 2.92
C ASP A 17 -4.05 -17.71 1.58
N LEU A 18 -3.06 -17.10 0.92
CA LEU A 18 -3.23 -16.45 -0.37
C LEU A 18 -2.44 -17.18 -1.45
N THR A 19 -3.13 -17.58 -2.53
CA THR A 19 -2.52 -18.20 -3.71
C THR A 19 -2.97 -17.49 -4.99
N VAL A 20 -2.04 -17.36 -5.94
CA VAL A 20 -2.29 -16.82 -7.28
C VAL A 20 -1.76 -17.82 -8.27
N ASP A 21 -2.62 -18.30 -9.18
CA ASP A 21 -2.30 -19.38 -10.12
C ASP A 21 -1.67 -20.62 -9.44
N GLY A 22 -2.14 -20.93 -8.24
CA GLY A 22 -1.66 -22.05 -7.43
C GLY A 22 -0.33 -21.81 -6.69
N VAL A 23 0.26 -20.61 -6.80
CA VAL A 23 1.49 -20.22 -6.11
C VAL A 23 1.15 -19.41 -4.86
N ALA A 24 1.69 -19.81 -3.70
CA ALA A 24 1.52 -19.05 -2.46
C ALA A 24 2.24 -17.69 -2.54
N VAL A 25 1.54 -16.62 -2.18
CA VAL A 25 2.07 -15.25 -2.17
C VAL A 25 1.62 -14.52 -0.91
N GLY A 26 2.41 -13.54 -0.44
CA GLY A 26 2.05 -12.75 0.74
C GLY A 26 1.07 -11.60 0.45
N TRP A 27 0.92 -11.23 -0.82
CA TRP A 27 0.03 -10.17 -1.28
C TRP A 27 -0.21 -10.27 -2.79
N TRP A 28 -1.32 -9.70 -3.26
CA TRP A 28 -1.68 -9.58 -4.67
C TRP A 28 -2.54 -8.33 -4.90
N VAL A 29 -2.58 -7.84 -6.14
CA VAL A 29 -3.40 -6.69 -6.53
C VAL A 29 -4.14 -7.01 -7.82
N GLU A 30 -5.45 -6.76 -7.83
CA GLU A 30 -6.28 -6.79 -9.03
C GLU A 30 -6.53 -5.35 -9.50
N GLY A 31 -6.08 -5.01 -10.71
CA GLY A 31 -6.23 -3.66 -11.28
C GLY A 31 -5.23 -2.63 -10.76
N ASP A 32 -5.51 -1.36 -11.04
CA ASP A 32 -4.74 -0.20 -10.59
C ASP A 32 -5.68 0.95 -10.15
N GLY A 33 -5.10 1.93 -9.46
CA GLY A 33 -5.81 3.12 -9.01
C GLY A 33 -6.87 2.85 -7.92
N PRO A 34 -7.85 3.76 -7.78
CA PRO A 34 -8.84 3.72 -6.71
C PRO A 34 -9.77 2.50 -6.72
N ASP A 35 -9.96 1.91 -7.91
CA ASP A 35 -10.85 0.76 -8.15
C ASP A 35 -10.14 -0.58 -8.00
N ALA A 36 -8.82 -0.58 -7.79
CA ALA A 36 -8.07 -1.80 -7.54
C ALA A 36 -8.51 -2.49 -6.24
N VAL A 37 -8.30 -3.80 -6.18
CA VAL A 37 -8.53 -4.61 -4.98
C VAL A 37 -7.20 -5.18 -4.51
N VAL A 38 -6.85 -4.92 -3.26
CA VAL A 38 -5.62 -5.45 -2.64
C VAL A 38 -5.95 -6.68 -1.81
N HIS A 39 -5.16 -7.74 -1.97
CA HIS A 39 -5.21 -8.95 -1.15
C HIS A 39 -3.91 -9.07 -0.37
N ALA A 40 -3.96 -9.34 0.94
CA ALA A 40 -2.75 -9.46 1.74
C ALA A 40 -2.96 -10.39 2.94
N GLY A 41 -1.93 -11.17 3.29
CA GLY A 41 -1.94 -11.97 4.53
C GLY A 41 -1.18 -11.35 5.70
N HIS A 42 -0.58 -10.17 5.50
CA HIS A 42 0.13 -9.46 6.55
C HIS A 42 0.26 -7.96 6.21
N LEU A 43 0.52 -7.13 7.22
CA LEU A 43 0.56 -5.67 7.08
C LEU A 43 1.55 -5.18 6.01
N ALA A 44 2.76 -5.77 5.99
CA ALA A 44 3.77 -5.43 4.99
C ALA A 44 3.33 -5.80 3.55
N GLY A 45 2.44 -6.78 3.39
CA GLY A 45 1.86 -7.18 2.12
C GLY A 45 0.79 -6.18 1.68
N LEU A 46 -0.07 -5.76 2.62
CA LEU A 46 -1.03 -4.68 2.39
C LEU A 46 -0.33 -3.40 1.97
N ALA A 47 0.77 -3.03 2.64
CA ALA A 47 1.55 -1.85 2.31
C ALA A 47 2.08 -1.87 0.88
N ARG A 48 2.64 -3.00 0.45
CA ARG A 48 3.13 -3.22 -0.92
C ARG A 48 2.00 -3.16 -1.94
N GLY A 49 0.87 -3.80 -1.64
CA GLY A 49 -0.29 -3.81 -2.54
C GLY A 49 -0.88 -2.43 -2.74
N LEU A 50 -1.07 -1.65 -1.67
CA LEU A 50 -1.56 -0.26 -1.76
C LEU A 50 -0.59 0.62 -2.54
N ALA A 51 0.71 0.54 -2.25
CA ALA A 51 1.73 1.30 -2.96
C ALA A 51 1.79 0.95 -4.45
N GLN A 52 1.72 -0.34 -4.79
CA GLN A 52 1.71 -0.80 -6.18
C GLN A 52 0.46 -0.32 -6.93
N ALA A 53 -0.73 -0.52 -6.36
CA ALA A 53 -1.97 -0.12 -6.98
C ALA A 53 -2.04 1.39 -7.23
N SER A 54 -1.44 2.20 -6.35
CA SER A 54 -1.35 3.65 -6.52
C SER A 54 -0.23 4.12 -7.45
N GLY A 55 0.58 3.22 -8.03
CA GLY A 55 1.73 3.59 -8.85
C GLY A 55 2.86 4.26 -8.07
N ARG A 56 2.90 4.08 -6.75
CA ARG A 56 3.88 4.69 -5.81
C ARG A 56 4.67 3.63 -5.07
N TRP A 57 5.29 2.72 -5.82
CA TRP A 57 6.07 1.60 -5.25
C TRP A 57 7.23 2.05 -4.34
N ASP A 58 7.80 3.21 -4.63
CA ASP A 58 8.76 3.94 -3.80
C ASP A 58 8.27 4.12 -2.36
N LEU A 59 6.97 4.35 -2.16
CA LEU A 59 6.36 4.65 -0.87
C LEU A 59 5.99 3.43 -0.04
N ARG A 60 6.22 2.20 -0.51
CA ARG A 60 5.79 0.96 0.18
C ARG A 60 6.24 0.89 1.65
N HIS A 61 7.39 1.45 1.99
CA HIS A 61 7.89 1.48 3.37
C HIS A 61 7.21 2.57 4.21
N ALA A 62 6.97 3.76 3.66
CA ALA A 62 6.19 4.81 4.31
C ALA A 62 4.74 4.38 4.55
N VAL A 63 4.15 3.64 3.61
CA VAL A 63 2.82 3.03 3.77
C VAL A 63 2.82 2.02 4.93
N ASP A 64 3.84 1.16 5.02
CA ASP A 64 3.97 0.18 6.11
C ASP A 64 4.04 0.88 7.48
N VAL A 65 4.86 1.94 7.58
CA VAL A 65 4.91 2.79 8.79
C VAL A 65 3.55 3.42 9.09
N LEU A 66 2.85 3.96 8.10
CA LEU A 66 1.56 4.60 8.32
C LEU A 66 0.49 3.61 8.78
N LEU A 67 0.51 2.38 8.26
CA LEU A 67 -0.38 1.31 8.70
C LEU A 67 -0.11 0.91 10.15
N ALA A 68 1.16 0.84 10.56
CA ALA A 68 1.56 0.50 11.92
C ALA A 68 1.38 1.66 12.92
N ALA A 69 1.52 2.90 12.47
CA ALA A 69 1.51 4.12 13.28
C ALA A 69 0.74 5.26 12.57
N PRO A 70 -0.61 5.22 12.57
CA PRO A 70 -1.45 6.21 11.86
C PRO A 70 -1.22 7.67 12.28
N GLU A 71 -0.75 7.90 13.50
CA GLU A 71 -0.39 9.21 14.06
C GLU A 71 0.79 9.88 13.35
N ARG A 72 1.67 9.10 12.70
CA ARG A 72 2.81 9.62 11.93
C ARG A 72 2.44 10.18 10.56
N ARG A 73 1.14 10.22 10.21
CA ARG A 73 0.66 10.70 8.90
C ARG A 73 1.27 12.02 8.47
N ILE A 74 1.23 13.04 9.33
CA ILE A 74 1.67 14.39 8.97
C ILE A 74 3.18 14.39 8.70
N GLU A 75 3.95 13.73 9.56
CA GLU A 75 5.40 13.58 9.41
C GLU A 75 5.75 12.96 8.05
N LEU A 76 5.14 11.82 7.72
CA LEU A 76 5.40 11.10 6.48
C LEU A 76 5.01 11.90 5.23
N VAL A 77 3.85 12.59 5.26
CA VAL A 77 3.43 13.42 4.13
C VAL A 77 4.41 14.58 3.89
N VAL A 78 4.92 15.19 4.96
CA VAL A 78 5.92 16.27 4.87
C VAL A 78 7.26 15.75 4.36
N GLU A 79 7.71 14.59 4.83
CA GLU A 79 8.93 13.93 4.33
C GLU A 79 8.85 13.68 2.82
N GLN A 80 7.75 13.09 2.35
CA GLN A 80 7.58 12.80 0.92
C GLN A 80 7.45 14.06 0.06
N ALA A 81 6.78 15.11 0.56
CA ALA A 81 6.74 16.38 -0.14
C ALA A 81 8.12 17.03 -0.28
N THR A 82 9.05 16.72 0.65
CA THR A 82 10.44 17.22 0.60
C THR A 82 11.27 16.39 -0.39
N ASP A 83 11.10 15.06 -0.40
CA ASP A 83 11.79 14.17 -1.34
C ASP A 83 11.39 14.46 -2.80
N ASP A 84 10.11 14.74 -3.08
CA ASP A 84 9.63 15.08 -4.43
C ASP A 84 10.22 16.39 -5.00
N LEU A 85 10.85 17.24 -4.16
CA LEU A 85 11.48 18.50 -4.55
C LEU A 85 12.98 18.39 -4.89
N THR A 86 13.59 17.21 -4.71
CA THR A 86 15.05 17.02 -4.80
C THR A 86 15.44 16.11 -5.97
#